data_AF-A0A7C4AYE9-F1
#
_entry.id   AF-A0A7C4AYE9-F1
#
_cell.length_a   1.000
_cell.length_b   1.000
_cell.length_c   1.000
_cell.angle_alpha   90.00
_cell.angle_beta   90.00
_cell.angle_gamma   90.00
#
_symmetry.space_group_name_H-M   'P 1'
#
loop_
_entity.id
_entity.type
_entity.pdbx_description
1 polymer ?
#
loop_
_entity_poly.entity_id
_entity_poly.type
_entity_poly.pdbx_seq_one_letter_code
_entity_poly.pdbx_strand_id
1 'polypeptide(L)'
;SGVVFYDANVNGVRDDGEAGIEGCQLRLYKHLNDVWTSLSPPTETDSEGHYTFFAGEGDYRVVVEVVPSEAWVQTAPSGGYCETNAILGDHIGDNNFGIVYLTLGYGGKTIGFWGSKNGQSLITYSDVTALNRLNLYTPNGWNYPKFDTTDLAKAKTQIKNYLRNATAVDMCWMLSAQLIATKLNVLHGFLSNETRVYIESSGTFITIGKIMENAYEALQGADRDAQEYWKNLLDWVNNNWLRFVIPNPP
;
A
#
# COMPACT_ATOMS: atom_id res chain seq x y z
N SER A 1 -23.37 -6.44 18.14
CA SER A 1 -23.18 -5.10 17.54
C SER A 1 -21.71 -4.89 17.25
N GLY A 2 -21.40 -3.87 16.48
CA GLY A 2 -20.02 -3.52 16.11
C GLY A 2 -19.98 -2.25 15.28
N VAL A 3 -18.80 -1.98 14.72
CA VAL A 3 -18.53 -0.82 13.87
C VAL A 3 -17.81 -1.22 12.60
N VAL A 4 -18.22 -0.66 11.47
CA VAL A 4 -17.40 -0.63 10.25
C VAL A 4 -16.63 0.69 10.23
N PHE A 5 -15.30 0.63 10.19
CA PHE A 5 -14.42 1.79 10.30
C PHE A 5 -13.41 1.86 9.15
N TYR A 6 -12.92 3.08 8.88
CA TYR A 6 -11.91 3.35 7.88
C TYR A 6 -10.50 3.07 8.41
N ASP A 7 -9.97 1.89 8.12
CA ASP A 7 -8.67 1.42 8.58
C ASP A 7 -7.54 1.94 7.67
N ALA A 8 -7.33 3.25 7.64
CA ALA A 8 -6.38 3.90 6.74
C ALA A 8 -4.94 3.38 6.91
N ASN A 9 -4.60 2.91 8.11
CA ASN A 9 -3.28 2.42 8.45
C ASN A 9 -3.12 0.89 8.26
N VAL A 10 -4.20 0.20 7.93
CA VAL A 10 -4.27 -1.23 7.62
C VAL A 10 -3.69 -2.09 8.74
N ASN A 11 -3.90 -1.70 9.99
CA ASN A 11 -3.44 -2.47 11.16
C ASN A 11 -4.49 -3.49 11.64
N GLY A 12 -5.71 -3.42 11.11
CA GLY A 12 -6.81 -4.31 11.45
C GLY A 12 -7.41 -4.07 12.84
N VAL A 13 -7.13 -2.94 13.47
CA VAL A 13 -7.60 -2.53 14.79
C VAL A 13 -8.25 -1.16 14.65
N ARG A 14 -9.38 -0.95 15.34
CA ARG A 14 -10.00 0.37 15.37
C ARG A 14 -9.20 1.30 16.27
N ASP A 15 -8.55 2.29 15.67
CA ASP A 15 -7.78 3.31 16.37
C ASP A 15 -8.61 4.57 16.68
N ASP A 16 -8.14 5.34 17.66
CA ASP A 16 -8.74 6.63 18.00
C ASP A 16 -8.67 7.59 16.80
N GLY A 17 -9.84 8.09 16.41
CA GLY A 17 -9.98 9.04 15.30
C GLY A 17 -10.28 8.42 13.94
N GLU A 18 -10.32 7.09 13.83
CA GLU A 18 -10.78 6.43 12.60
C GLU A 18 -12.29 6.61 12.40
N ALA A 19 -12.66 7.07 11.19
CA ALA A 19 -14.04 7.34 10.84
C ALA A 19 -14.86 6.05 10.73
N GLY A 20 -16.10 6.08 11.21
CA GLY A 20 -17.08 5.06 10.83
C GLY A 20 -17.47 5.19 9.36
N ILE A 21 -17.84 4.07 8.73
CA ILE A 21 -18.34 4.07 7.35
C ILE A 21 -19.84 3.82 7.35
N GLU A 22 -20.59 4.81 6.85
CA GLU A 22 -22.05 4.75 6.70
C GLU A 22 -22.49 3.84 5.54
N GLY A 23 -23.67 3.24 5.66
CA GLY A 23 -24.34 2.53 4.56
C GLY A 23 -23.67 1.22 4.15
N CYS A 24 -22.74 0.69 4.95
CA CYS A 24 -22.18 -0.63 4.74
C CYS A 24 -23.25 -1.67 5.08
N GLN A 25 -23.65 -2.47 4.09
CA GLN A 25 -24.57 -3.57 4.31
C GLN A 25 -23.86 -4.75 4.99
N LEU A 26 -24.42 -5.22 6.11
CA LEU A 26 -23.96 -6.40 6.82
C LEU A 26 -25.04 -7.48 6.82
N ARG A 27 -24.58 -8.74 6.82
CA ARG A 27 -25.43 -9.91 6.94
C ARG A 27 -25.03 -10.75 8.14
N LEU A 28 -26.06 -11.17 8.87
CA LEU A 28 -25.95 -12.14 9.96
C LEU A 28 -26.24 -13.54 9.40
N TYR A 29 -25.38 -14.49 9.69
CA TYR A 29 -25.57 -15.91 9.42
C TYR A 29 -25.74 -16.65 10.72
N LYS A 30 -26.66 -17.60 10.78
CA LYS A 30 -26.85 -18.51 11.91
C LYS A 30 -26.34 -19.90 11.54
N HIS A 31 -25.60 -20.53 12.44
CA HIS A 31 -25.20 -21.93 12.27
C HIS A 31 -26.37 -22.85 12.60
N LEU A 32 -26.82 -23.64 11.62
CA LEU A 32 -27.93 -24.58 11.74
C LEU A 32 -27.55 -25.88 11.02
N ASN A 33 -27.59 -27.01 11.73
CA ASN A 33 -27.30 -28.34 11.16
C ASN A 33 -25.98 -28.39 10.37
N ASP A 34 -24.89 -27.92 10.98
CA ASP A 34 -23.55 -27.84 10.38
C ASP A 34 -23.41 -26.94 9.14
N VAL A 35 -24.36 -26.01 8.94
CA VAL A 35 -24.38 -25.07 7.81
C VAL A 35 -24.65 -23.64 8.28
N TRP A 36 -23.90 -22.68 7.75
CA TRP A 36 -24.17 -21.25 7.93
C TRP A 36 -25.33 -20.80 7.02
N THR A 37 -26.45 -20.42 7.62
CA THR A 37 -27.64 -19.94 6.91
C THR A 37 -27.79 -18.44 7.11
N SER A 38 -27.92 -17.67 6.02
CA SER A 38 -28.14 -16.23 6.10
C SER A 38 -29.51 -15.90 6.71
N LEU A 39 -29.50 -14.92 7.60
CA LEU A 39 -30.71 -14.30 8.12
C LEU A 39 -31.05 -13.06 7.28
N SER A 40 -32.35 -12.76 7.22
CA SER A 40 -32.89 -11.58 6.53
C SER A 40 -33.84 -10.82 7.46
N PRO A 41 -33.94 -9.50 7.34
CA PRO A 41 -33.18 -8.64 6.41
C PRO A 41 -31.71 -8.44 6.84
N PRO A 42 -30.82 -7.99 5.94
CA PRO A 42 -29.53 -7.44 6.35
C PRO A 42 -29.73 -6.16 7.17
N THR A 43 -28.65 -5.68 7.80
CA THR A 43 -28.60 -4.34 8.42
C THR A 43 -27.62 -3.47 7.66
N GLU A 44 -27.70 -2.16 7.85
CA GLU A 44 -26.70 -1.21 7.38
C GLU A 44 -26.08 -0.47 8.56
N THR A 45 -24.87 0.06 8.35
CA THR A 45 -24.26 0.98 9.31
C THR A 45 -24.89 2.36 9.26
N ASP A 46 -24.98 3.00 10.42
CA ASP A 46 -25.36 4.41 10.53
C ASP A 46 -24.21 5.36 10.18
N SER A 47 -24.43 6.68 10.32
CA SER A 47 -23.46 7.73 10.02
C SER A 47 -22.16 7.65 10.82
N GLU A 48 -22.16 6.92 11.94
CA GLU A 48 -20.98 6.69 12.79
C GLU A 48 -20.38 5.29 12.58
N GLY A 49 -20.86 4.55 11.58
CA GLY A 49 -20.39 3.21 11.25
C GLY A 49 -20.96 2.11 12.14
N HIS A 50 -21.88 2.43 13.07
CA HIS A 50 -22.42 1.46 14.00
C HIS A 50 -23.49 0.57 13.35
N TYR A 51 -23.50 -0.71 13.73
CA TYR A 51 -24.55 -1.63 13.37
C TYR A 51 -24.96 -2.54 14.53
N THR A 52 -26.20 -3.02 14.51
CA THR A 52 -26.72 -3.96 15.49
C THR A 52 -27.64 -4.97 14.83
N PHE A 53 -27.52 -6.24 15.24
CA PHE A 53 -28.50 -7.27 14.94
C PHE A 53 -29.20 -7.69 16.23
N PHE A 54 -30.51 -7.93 16.12
CA PHE A 54 -31.30 -8.57 17.16
C PHE A 54 -31.58 -10.01 16.75
N ALA A 55 -31.13 -10.95 17.56
CA ALA A 55 -31.26 -12.38 17.28
C ALA A 55 -31.51 -13.16 18.58
N GLY A 56 -32.06 -14.37 18.44
CA GLY A 56 -32.16 -15.32 19.55
C GLY A 56 -30.82 -15.97 19.88
N GLU A 57 -30.84 -17.00 20.73
CA GLU A 57 -29.66 -17.79 21.04
C GLU A 57 -29.13 -18.57 19.82
N GLY A 58 -27.82 -18.77 19.76
CA GLY A 58 -27.15 -19.60 18.77
C GLY A 58 -25.76 -19.11 18.38
N ASP A 59 -25.13 -19.85 17.47
CA ASP A 59 -23.87 -19.45 16.86
C ASP A 59 -24.12 -18.59 15.62
N TYR A 60 -23.41 -17.48 15.55
CA TYR A 60 -23.59 -16.45 14.55
C TYR A 60 -22.28 -16.07 13.88
N ARG A 61 -22.37 -15.72 12.60
CA ARG A 61 -21.31 -15.10 11.82
C ARG A 61 -21.82 -13.80 11.23
N VAL A 62 -21.06 -12.72 11.37
CA VAL A 62 -21.35 -11.42 10.75
C VAL A 62 -20.38 -11.20 9.60
N VAL A 63 -20.89 -10.70 8.47
CA VAL A 63 -20.11 -10.40 7.25
C VAL A 63 -20.54 -9.03 6.72
N VAL A 64 -19.59 -8.24 6.23
CA VAL A 64 -19.86 -7.02 5.43
C VAL A 64 -20.01 -7.44 3.97
N GLU A 65 -21.19 -7.23 3.37
CA GLU A 65 -21.53 -7.80 2.05
C GLU A 65 -20.99 -7.01 0.86
N VAL A 66 -20.77 -5.70 1.02
CA VAL A 66 -20.40 -4.81 -0.09
C VAL A 66 -18.91 -4.94 -0.46
N VAL A 67 -18.18 -5.81 0.22
CA VAL A 67 -16.75 -6.06 -0.04
C VAL A 67 -16.59 -7.36 -0.85
N PRO A 68 -15.96 -7.31 -2.05
CA PRO A 68 -15.33 -6.18 -2.70
C PRO A 68 -16.14 -5.68 -3.91
N SER A 69 -16.78 -4.51 -3.78
CA SER A 69 -16.66 -3.56 -4.90
C SER A 69 -15.16 -3.35 -5.14
N GLU A 70 -14.68 -3.36 -6.38
CA GLU A 70 -13.23 -3.39 -6.65
C GLU A 70 -12.40 -2.33 -5.89
N ALA A 71 -13.02 -1.24 -5.45
CA ALA A 71 -12.39 -0.18 -4.68
C ALA A 71 -12.39 -0.38 -3.15
N TRP A 72 -13.36 -1.07 -2.55
CA TRP A 72 -13.40 -1.29 -1.10
C TRP A 72 -12.79 -2.65 -0.74
N VAL A 73 -11.80 -2.64 0.16
CA VAL A 73 -11.12 -3.85 0.63
C VAL A 73 -11.21 -3.92 2.14
N GLN A 74 -11.58 -5.10 2.66
CA GLN A 74 -11.60 -5.37 4.09
C GLN A 74 -10.19 -5.66 4.59
N THR A 75 -9.84 -5.03 5.71
CA THR A 75 -8.57 -5.20 6.43
C THR A 75 -8.76 -5.94 7.75
N ALA A 76 -9.96 -5.88 8.34
CA ALA A 76 -10.32 -6.62 9.55
C ALA A 76 -11.77 -7.11 9.57
N PRO A 77 -12.03 -8.24 10.23
CA PRO A 77 -11.04 -9.24 10.62
C PRO A 77 -10.45 -9.91 9.36
N SER A 78 -9.23 -10.44 9.45
CA SER A 78 -8.54 -11.08 8.31
C SER A 78 -9.28 -12.29 7.74
N GLY A 79 -10.12 -12.95 8.55
CA GLY A 79 -10.97 -14.07 8.13
C GLY A 79 -12.19 -13.65 7.31
N GLY A 80 -12.48 -12.35 7.15
CA GLY A 80 -13.66 -11.87 6.43
C GLY A 80 -14.91 -11.70 7.30
N TYR A 81 -14.91 -12.25 8.52
CA TYR A 81 -16.11 -12.32 9.37
C TYR A 81 -15.80 -12.35 10.86
N CYS A 82 -16.76 -11.91 11.66
CA CYS A 82 -16.77 -12.12 13.12
C CYS A 82 -17.66 -13.32 13.45
N GLU A 83 -17.20 -14.22 14.31
CA GLU A 83 -18.00 -15.34 14.83
C GLU A 83 -18.26 -15.16 16.33
N THR A 84 -19.49 -15.49 16.74
CA THR A 84 -19.91 -15.35 18.13
C THR A 84 -20.93 -16.42 18.50
N ASN A 85 -20.89 -16.87 19.75
CA ASN A 85 -21.96 -17.65 20.38
C ASN A 85 -22.79 -16.70 21.25
N ALA A 86 -24.10 -16.66 21.03
CA ALA A 86 -25.02 -15.81 21.79
C ALA A 86 -25.95 -16.67 22.66
N ILE A 87 -26.08 -16.31 23.93
CA ILE A 87 -27.08 -16.85 24.85
C ILE A 87 -28.15 -15.80 25.17
N LEU A 88 -29.27 -16.24 25.75
CA LEU A 88 -30.39 -15.35 26.03
C LEU A 88 -30.00 -14.22 27.00
N GLY A 89 -30.21 -12.97 26.55
CA GLY A 89 -29.91 -11.77 27.33
C GLY A 89 -28.55 -11.16 27.05
N ASP A 90 -27.75 -11.77 26.17
CA ASP A 90 -26.43 -11.23 25.80
C ASP A 90 -26.52 -9.91 25.03
N HIS A 91 -25.53 -9.06 25.28
CA HIS A 91 -25.13 -8.01 24.36
C HIS A 91 -23.67 -8.24 23.97
N ILE A 92 -23.45 -8.74 22.76
CA ILE A 92 -22.11 -9.03 22.23
C ILE A 92 -21.67 -7.86 21.34
N GLY A 93 -20.70 -7.08 21.82
CA GLY A 93 -20.09 -5.96 21.11
C GLY A 93 -18.83 -6.34 20.35
N ASP A 94 -18.06 -5.33 19.92
CA ASP A 94 -16.71 -5.44 19.34
C ASP A 94 -16.56 -6.36 18.11
N ASN A 95 -17.66 -6.63 17.41
CA ASN A 95 -17.65 -7.29 16.11
C ASN A 95 -17.31 -6.26 15.03
N ASN A 96 -16.07 -5.74 15.05
CA ASN A 96 -15.68 -4.61 14.22
C ASN A 96 -15.09 -5.06 12.88
N PHE A 97 -15.27 -4.23 11.86
CA PHE A 97 -14.74 -4.43 10.51
C PHE A 97 -13.94 -3.22 10.07
N GLY A 98 -12.66 -3.43 9.75
CA GLY A 98 -11.83 -2.42 9.13
C GLY A 98 -11.92 -2.52 7.61
N ILE A 99 -12.12 -1.40 6.93
CA ILE A 99 -12.10 -1.33 5.46
C ILE A 99 -11.29 -0.14 4.97
N VAL A 100 -10.76 -0.26 3.75
CA VAL A 100 -10.06 0.82 3.04
C VAL A 100 -10.63 1.03 1.66
N TYR A 101 -10.44 2.25 1.15
CA TYR A 101 -10.76 2.59 -0.23
C TYR A 101 -9.48 2.69 -1.06
N LEU A 102 -9.51 1.99 -2.19
CA LEU A 102 -8.44 1.93 -3.18
C LEU A 102 -8.75 2.85 -4.35
N THR A 103 -7.79 3.70 -4.68
CA THR A 103 -7.79 4.49 -5.92
C THR A 103 -6.65 4.08 -6.84
N LEU A 104 -6.71 4.48 -8.11
CA LEU A 104 -5.56 4.34 -9.00
C LEU A 104 -4.37 5.13 -8.43
N GLY A 105 -3.16 4.59 -8.61
CA GLY A 105 -1.94 5.29 -8.23
C GLY A 105 -1.87 6.67 -8.84
N TYR A 106 -1.18 7.59 -8.16
CA TYR A 106 -1.02 8.95 -8.63
C TYR A 106 0.29 9.57 -8.16
N GLY A 107 0.69 10.66 -8.83
CA GLY A 107 1.84 11.48 -8.45
C GLY A 107 3.19 10.94 -8.95
N GLY A 108 3.39 9.62 -8.98
CA GLY A 108 4.62 8.95 -9.38
C GLY A 108 5.19 9.47 -10.71
N LYS A 109 6.50 9.73 -10.72
CA LYS A 109 7.27 10.10 -11.91
C LYS A 109 8.27 9.01 -12.27
N THR A 110 8.29 8.66 -13.55
CA THR A 110 9.12 7.58 -14.09
C THR A 110 10.61 7.93 -14.14
N ILE A 111 11.46 6.91 -14.33
CA ILE A 111 12.88 7.08 -14.68
C ILE A 111 13.06 8.08 -15.84
N GLY A 112 12.18 8.00 -16.84
CA GLY A 112 12.21 8.88 -18.01
C GLY A 112 11.97 10.35 -17.66
N PHE A 113 11.04 10.63 -16.74
CA PHE A 113 10.83 11.99 -16.22
C PHE A 113 12.08 12.50 -15.52
N TRP A 114 12.67 11.72 -14.61
CA TRP A 114 13.85 12.12 -13.85
C TRP A 114 15.10 12.27 -14.73
N GLY A 115 15.20 11.55 -15.86
CA GLY A 115 16.22 11.76 -16.88
C GLY A 115 15.95 12.90 -17.87
N SER A 116 14.75 13.48 -17.87
CA SER A 116 14.34 14.57 -18.76
C SER A 116 14.81 15.94 -18.26
N LYS A 117 14.71 16.97 -19.11
CA LYS A 117 15.00 18.36 -18.71
C LYS A 117 14.19 18.80 -17.49
N ASN A 118 12.92 18.39 -17.41
CA ASN A 118 12.01 18.80 -16.33
C ASN A 118 12.36 18.13 -15.00
N GLY A 119 12.65 16.83 -15.00
CA GLY A 119 13.11 16.15 -13.79
C GLY A 119 14.48 16.66 -13.33
N GLN A 120 15.41 16.83 -14.27
CA GLN A 120 16.75 17.35 -13.98
C GLN A 120 16.72 18.78 -13.43
N SER A 121 15.76 19.63 -13.81
CA SER A 121 15.63 20.97 -13.21
C SER A 121 15.28 20.94 -11.72
N LEU A 122 14.63 19.88 -11.24
CA LEU A 122 14.22 19.75 -9.83
C LEU A 122 15.36 19.27 -8.92
N ILE A 123 16.33 18.50 -9.45
CA ILE A 123 17.40 17.91 -8.64
C ILE A 123 18.29 18.98 -7.98
N THR A 124 18.54 18.81 -6.68
CA THR A 124 19.33 19.69 -5.82
C THR A 124 20.55 18.97 -5.22
N TYR A 125 21.45 19.71 -4.55
CA TYR A 125 22.54 19.09 -3.78
C TYR A 125 22.03 18.17 -2.65
N SER A 126 20.88 18.51 -2.05
CA SER A 126 20.25 17.67 -1.02
C SER A 126 19.83 16.32 -1.60
N ASP A 127 19.22 16.32 -2.78
CA ASP A 127 18.84 15.11 -3.50
C ASP A 127 20.07 14.25 -3.82
N VAL A 128 21.12 14.85 -4.37
CA VAL A 128 22.38 14.14 -4.68
C VAL A 128 22.97 13.50 -3.41
N THR A 129 22.96 14.23 -2.29
CA THR A 129 23.43 13.71 -1.01
C THR A 129 22.56 12.53 -0.54
N ALA A 130 21.25 12.61 -0.69
CA ALA A 130 20.33 11.52 -0.35
C ALA A 130 20.53 10.30 -1.26
N LEU A 131 20.71 10.50 -2.57
CA LEU A 131 20.98 9.42 -3.53
C LEU A 131 22.34 8.75 -3.26
N ASN A 132 23.36 9.51 -2.87
CA ASN A 132 24.68 8.95 -2.51
C ASN A 132 24.72 8.18 -1.18
N ARG A 133 23.63 8.22 -0.41
CA ARG A 133 23.42 7.34 0.76
C ARG A 133 22.74 6.03 0.37
N LEU A 134 22.09 5.98 -0.79
CA LEU A 134 21.64 4.73 -1.36
C LEU A 134 22.89 3.98 -1.84
N ASN A 135 23.02 2.71 -1.45
CA ASN A 135 24.13 1.85 -1.87
C ASN A 135 23.87 1.34 -3.30
N LEU A 136 23.78 2.29 -4.24
CA LEU A 136 23.41 2.04 -5.62
C LEU A 136 24.51 1.23 -6.33
N TYR A 137 24.09 0.33 -7.21
CA TYR A 137 25.00 -0.56 -7.92
C TYR A 137 25.80 0.16 -9.02
N THR A 138 27.11 -0.09 -9.08
CA THR A 138 27.98 0.40 -10.17
C THR A 138 28.31 -0.76 -11.11
N PRO A 139 27.78 -0.77 -12.35
CA PRO A 139 28.09 -1.81 -13.32
C PRO A 139 29.59 -1.86 -13.66
N ASN A 140 30.08 -3.04 -14.04
CA ASN A 140 31.47 -3.19 -14.48
C ASN A 140 31.77 -2.26 -15.66
N GLY A 141 32.88 -1.51 -15.57
CA GLY A 141 33.28 -0.53 -16.58
C GLY A 141 32.58 0.82 -16.48
N TRP A 142 31.75 1.05 -15.45
CA TRP A 142 31.13 2.34 -15.15
C TRP A 142 31.79 3.05 -13.97
N ASN A 143 31.69 4.39 -13.97
CA ASN A 143 32.30 5.24 -12.94
C ASN A 143 31.31 5.74 -11.86
N TYR A 144 30.01 5.50 -11.98
CA TYR A 144 29.02 6.05 -11.03
C TYR A 144 27.96 4.99 -10.73
N PRO A 145 27.54 4.77 -9.47
CA PRO A 145 27.70 5.56 -8.20
C PRO A 145 29.04 5.47 -7.46
N LYS A 146 29.42 6.45 -6.62
CA LYS A 146 28.68 7.67 -6.15
C LYS A 146 28.73 8.86 -7.12
N PHE A 147 27.71 9.72 -7.10
CA PHE A 147 27.60 10.95 -7.90
C PHE A 147 28.39 12.12 -7.29
N ASP A 148 28.75 13.11 -8.12
CA ASP A 148 29.52 14.29 -7.73
C ASP A 148 28.75 15.14 -6.70
N THR A 149 29.42 15.51 -5.60
CA THR A 149 28.81 16.29 -4.51
C THR A 149 29.23 17.76 -4.52
N THR A 150 30.14 18.13 -5.41
CA THR A 150 30.76 19.46 -5.47
C THR A 150 30.31 20.27 -6.68
N ASP A 151 29.90 19.59 -7.76
CA ASP A 151 29.36 20.19 -8.98
C ASP A 151 27.99 19.58 -9.32
N LEU A 152 26.93 20.34 -9.03
CA LEU A 152 25.55 19.91 -9.30
C LEU A 152 25.27 19.68 -10.80
N ALA A 153 25.87 20.45 -11.70
CA ALA A 153 25.64 20.28 -13.14
C ALA A 153 26.23 18.95 -13.63
N LYS A 154 27.41 18.60 -13.11
CA LYS A 154 28.04 17.30 -13.34
C LYS A 154 27.25 16.17 -12.69
N ALA A 155 26.80 16.33 -11.44
CA ALA A 155 25.96 15.34 -10.74
C ALA A 155 24.66 15.05 -11.50
N LYS A 156 23.98 16.08 -12.00
CA LYS A 156 22.79 15.98 -12.85
C LYS A 156 23.06 15.15 -14.11
N THR A 157 24.16 15.47 -14.81
CA THR A 157 24.60 14.70 -15.97
C THR A 157 24.85 13.23 -15.64
N GLN A 158 25.51 12.94 -14.53
CA GLN A 158 25.79 11.56 -14.09
C GLN A 158 24.51 10.80 -13.77
N ILE A 159 23.60 11.39 -12.98
CA ILE A 159 22.30 10.79 -12.64
C ILE A 159 21.50 10.51 -13.92
N LYS A 160 21.38 11.49 -14.81
CA LYS A 160 20.69 11.32 -16.10
C LYS A 160 21.29 10.17 -16.91
N ASN A 161 22.61 10.11 -17.04
CA ASN A 161 23.27 9.07 -17.83
C ASN A 161 23.08 7.70 -17.18
N TYR A 162 23.19 7.60 -15.85
CA TYR A 162 22.95 6.38 -15.10
C TYR A 162 21.52 5.84 -15.31
N LEU A 163 20.52 6.70 -15.16
CA LEU A 163 19.11 6.35 -15.39
C LEU A 163 18.83 5.89 -16.83
N ARG A 164 19.46 6.51 -17.83
CA ARG A 164 19.22 6.20 -19.25
C ARG A 164 19.91 4.92 -19.74
N ASN A 165 20.94 4.45 -19.03
CA ASN A 165 21.69 3.25 -19.41
C ASN A 165 21.32 2.03 -18.57
N ALA A 166 20.49 2.20 -17.52
CA ALA A 166 19.94 1.08 -16.78
C ALA A 166 19.15 0.16 -17.72
N THR A 167 19.52 -1.11 -17.75
CA THR A 167 18.86 -2.12 -18.60
C THR A 167 18.22 -3.20 -17.74
N ALA A 168 17.14 -3.81 -18.23
CA ALA A 168 16.48 -4.93 -17.54
C ALA A 168 17.34 -6.21 -17.53
N VAL A 169 18.47 -6.23 -18.25
CA VAL A 169 19.42 -7.36 -18.25
C VAL A 169 20.25 -7.34 -16.96
N ASP A 170 20.66 -6.17 -16.50
CA ASP A 170 21.37 -5.99 -15.23
C ASP A 170 20.36 -5.56 -14.14
N MET A 171 19.81 -6.55 -13.43
CA MET A 171 18.71 -6.34 -12.49
C MET A 171 19.10 -5.39 -11.36
N CYS A 172 20.33 -5.46 -10.85
CA CYS A 172 20.84 -4.54 -9.84
C CYS A 172 20.86 -3.09 -10.34
N TRP A 173 21.24 -2.88 -11.61
CA TRP A 173 21.20 -1.55 -12.19
C TRP A 173 19.77 -1.04 -12.40
N MET A 174 18.87 -1.86 -12.92
CA MET A 174 17.47 -1.46 -13.09
C MET A 174 16.79 -1.20 -11.74
N LEU A 175 17.03 -2.04 -10.73
CA LEU A 175 16.57 -1.85 -9.36
C LEU A 175 17.09 -0.52 -8.78
N SER A 176 18.39 -0.24 -8.96
CA SER A 176 19.00 1.03 -8.54
C SER A 176 18.35 2.23 -9.22
N ALA A 177 18.07 2.15 -10.53
CA ALA A 177 17.43 3.23 -11.28
C ALA A 177 15.99 3.49 -10.84
N GLN A 178 15.20 2.44 -10.59
CA GLN A 178 13.84 2.56 -10.06
C GLN A 178 13.84 3.10 -8.62
N LEU A 179 14.81 2.71 -7.80
CA LEU A 179 14.98 3.23 -6.45
C LEU A 179 15.32 4.72 -6.46
N ILE A 180 16.20 5.18 -7.37
CA ILE A 180 16.49 6.61 -7.55
C ILE A 180 15.20 7.37 -7.91
N ALA A 181 14.43 6.89 -8.89
CA ALA A 181 13.19 7.55 -9.31
C ALA A 181 12.20 7.68 -8.15
N THR A 182 11.98 6.59 -7.41
CA THR A 182 11.07 6.57 -6.25
C THR A 182 11.57 7.49 -5.13
N LYS A 183 12.88 7.47 -4.85
CA LYS A 183 13.47 8.35 -3.82
C LYS A 183 13.29 9.82 -4.17
N LEU A 184 13.50 10.20 -5.43
CA LEU A 184 13.26 11.56 -5.90
C LEU A 184 11.78 11.93 -5.87
N ASN A 185 10.88 10.99 -6.22
CA ASN A 185 9.44 11.22 -6.06
C ASN A 185 9.07 11.57 -4.61
N VAL A 186 9.63 10.86 -3.63
CA VAL A 186 9.40 11.15 -2.21
C VAL A 186 10.01 12.48 -1.78
N LEU A 187 11.26 12.75 -2.15
CA LEU A 187 11.95 14.00 -1.76
C LEU A 187 11.25 15.25 -2.32
N HIS A 188 10.58 15.12 -3.46
CA HIS A 188 9.86 16.21 -4.13
C HIS A 188 8.34 16.18 -3.88
N GLY A 189 7.85 15.33 -2.98
CA GLY A 189 6.44 15.28 -2.58
C GLY A 189 5.48 14.75 -3.65
N PHE A 190 5.98 14.13 -4.71
CA PHE A 190 5.15 13.43 -5.70
C PHE A 190 4.60 12.11 -5.16
N LEU A 191 5.33 11.48 -4.25
CA LEU A 191 4.91 10.30 -3.49
C LEU A 191 5.21 10.55 -2.00
N SER A 192 4.52 9.83 -1.12
CA SER A 192 4.83 9.82 0.32
C SER A 192 5.35 8.45 0.73
N ASN A 193 6.28 8.41 1.70
CA ASN A 193 6.71 7.15 2.32
C ASN A 193 5.55 6.42 3.00
N GLU A 194 4.56 7.18 3.49
CA GLU A 194 3.42 6.66 4.25
C GLU A 194 2.28 6.16 3.36
N THR A 195 2.32 6.47 2.06
CA THR A 195 1.32 5.96 1.12
C THR A 195 1.38 4.44 1.10
N ARG A 196 0.24 3.82 1.42
CA ARG A 196 0.05 2.38 1.34
C ARG A 196 -0.44 2.00 -0.04
N VAL A 197 0.13 0.94 -0.58
CA VAL A 197 -0.26 0.36 -1.87
C VAL A 197 -0.76 -1.06 -1.65
N TYR A 198 -1.74 -1.48 -2.44
CA TYR A 198 -2.30 -2.81 -2.42
C TYR A 198 -1.63 -3.69 -3.48
N ILE A 199 -1.19 -4.89 -3.08
CA ILE A 199 -0.55 -5.87 -3.94
C ILE A 199 -1.58 -6.95 -4.28
N GLU A 200 -2.21 -6.82 -5.45
CA GLU A 200 -3.34 -7.68 -5.85
C GLU A 200 -3.00 -9.18 -5.85
N SER A 201 -1.77 -9.55 -6.24
CA SER A 201 -1.35 -10.95 -6.32
C SER A 201 -1.25 -11.65 -4.96
N SER A 202 -1.00 -10.90 -3.88
CA SER A 202 -0.89 -11.43 -2.52
C SER A 202 -2.05 -11.03 -1.61
N GLY A 203 -2.88 -10.07 -2.01
CA GLY A 203 -3.93 -9.50 -1.16
C GLY A 203 -3.37 -8.72 0.03
N THR A 204 -2.15 -8.21 -0.06
CA THR A 204 -1.45 -7.55 1.05
C THR A 204 -1.22 -6.07 0.80
N PHE A 205 -0.94 -5.34 1.88
CA PHE A 205 -0.61 -3.91 1.86
C PHE A 205 0.84 -3.68 2.25
N ILE A 206 1.47 -2.68 1.63
CA ILE A 206 2.83 -2.26 1.97
C ILE A 206 2.98 -0.75 1.73
N THR A 207 3.79 -0.07 2.54
CA THR A 207 4.07 1.36 2.32
C THR A 207 5.13 1.56 1.25
N ILE A 208 5.09 2.67 0.51
CA ILE A 208 6.15 3.04 -0.45
C ILE A 208 7.51 3.13 0.26
N GLY A 209 7.53 3.62 1.50
CA GLY A 209 8.74 3.63 2.33
C GLY A 209 9.32 2.22 2.53
N LYS A 210 8.48 1.23 2.87
CA LYS A 210 8.90 -0.16 3.06
C LYS A 210 9.32 -0.84 1.76
N ILE A 211 8.68 -0.52 0.63
CA ILE A 211 9.14 -0.96 -0.71
C ILE A 211 10.56 -0.47 -0.97
N MET A 212 10.85 0.82 -0.71
CA MET A 212 12.20 1.37 -0.90
C MET A 212 13.24 0.76 0.05
N GLU A 213 12.88 0.49 1.30
CA GLU A 213 13.76 -0.17 2.28
C GLU A 213 14.11 -1.59 1.82
N ASN A 214 13.11 -2.39 1.46
CA ASN A 214 13.35 -3.77 1.02
C ASN A 214 14.10 -3.81 -0.33
N ALA A 215 13.86 -2.86 -1.23
CA ALA A 215 14.65 -2.69 -2.45
C ALA A 215 16.13 -2.38 -2.15
N TYR A 216 16.40 -1.53 -1.15
CA TYR A 216 17.75 -1.23 -0.69
C TYR A 216 18.45 -2.45 -0.08
N GLU A 217 17.74 -3.29 0.66
CA GLU A 217 18.26 -4.56 1.18
C GLU A 217 18.55 -5.55 0.03
N ALA A 218 17.63 -5.69 -0.92
CA ALA A 218 17.79 -6.59 -2.06
C ALA A 218 18.97 -6.22 -2.96
N LEU A 219 19.31 -4.93 -3.08
CA LEU A 219 20.51 -4.47 -3.79
C LEU A 219 21.83 -4.97 -3.15
N GLN A 220 21.82 -5.30 -1.86
CA GLN A 220 23.01 -5.81 -1.15
C GLN A 220 23.11 -7.33 -1.20
N GLY A 221 22.01 -8.01 -1.51
CA GLY A 221 21.96 -9.46 -1.66
C GLY A 221 22.36 -9.93 -3.06
N ALA A 222 22.53 -11.26 -3.19
CA ALA A 222 22.74 -11.93 -4.47
C ALA A 222 21.44 -12.57 -5.03
N ASP A 223 20.32 -12.44 -4.32
CA ASP A 223 19.03 -13.02 -4.70
C ASP A 223 18.40 -12.20 -5.85
N ARG A 224 18.50 -12.77 -7.05
CA ARG A 224 17.98 -12.16 -8.27
C ARG A 224 16.45 -12.06 -8.29
N ASP A 225 15.75 -13.01 -7.70
CA ASP A 225 14.29 -13.04 -7.71
C ASP A 225 13.75 -11.95 -6.77
N ALA A 226 14.40 -11.78 -5.60
CA ALA A 226 14.12 -10.65 -4.72
C ALA A 226 14.39 -9.30 -5.40
N GLN A 227 15.52 -9.17 -6.11
CA GLN A 227 15.84 -7.94 -6.83
C GLN A 227 14.79 -7.62 -7.91
N GLU A 228 14.36 -8.62 -8.67
CA GLU A 228 13.33 -8.47 -9.70
C GLU A 228 11.97 -8.08 -9.10
N TYR A 229 11.57 -8.73 -8.01
CA TYR A 229 10.33 -8.43 -7.30
C TYR A 229 10.27 -6.96 -6.85
N TRP A 230 11.28 -6.49 -6.12
CA TRP A 230 11.32 -5.10 -5.65
C TRP A 230 11.48 -4.09 -6.78
N LYS A 231 12.22 -4.45 -7.84
CA LYS A 231 12.36 -3.63 -9.04
C LYS A 231 11.00 -3.42 -9.71
N ASN A 232 10.19 -4.46 -9.82
CA ASN A 232 8.87 -4.37 -10.44
C ASN A 232 7.89 -3.57 -9.57
N LEU A 233 7.91 -3.74 -8.24
CA LEU A 233 7.09 -2.91 -7.35
C LEU A 233 7.43 -1.41 -7.47
N LEU A 234 8.71 -1.04 -7.44
CA LEU A 234 9.13 0.35 -7.62
C LEU A 234 8.73 0.89 -8.99
N ASP A 235 8.87 0.08 -10.05
CA ASP A 235 8.44 0.44 -11.40
C ASP A 235 6.94 0.71 -11.46
N TRP A 236 6.11 -0.16 -10.87
CA TRP A 236 4.67 0.02 -10.82
C TRP A 236 4.26 1.24 -10.00
N VAL A 237 4.94 1.51 -8.87
CA VAL A 237 4.74 2.75 -8.09
C VAL A 237 5.07 3.99 -8.94
N ASN A 238 6.21 4.00 -9.62
CA ASN A 238 6.64 5.16 -10.42
C ASN A 238 5.77 5.40 -11.67
N ASN A 239 5.12 4.35 -12.18
CA ASN A 239 4.19 4.42 -13.31
C ASN A 239 2.72 4.52 -12.87
N ASN A 240 2.44 4.61 -11.57
CA ASN A 240 1.09 4.72 -11.02
C ASN A 240 0.18 3.51 -11.35
N TRP A 241 0.76 2.32 -11.48
CA TRP A 241 0.04 1.09 -11.83
C TRP A 241 -0.48 0.32 -10.60
N LEU A 242 0.00 0.63 -9.40
CA LEU A 242 -0.55 0.08 -8.16
C LEU A 242 -1.76 0.88 -7.69
N ARG A 243 -2.68 0.21 -6.99
CA ARG A 243 -3.79 0.87 -6.28
C ARG A 243 -3.31 1.41 -4.93
N PHE A 244 -3.68 2.65 -4.62
CA PHE A 244 -3.27 3.34 -3.40
C PHE A 244 -4.43 3.40 -2.41
N VAL A 245 -4.14 3.20 -1.14
CA VAL A 245 -5.08 3.52 -0.06
C VAL A 245 -5.16 5.04 0.05
N ILE A 246 -6.38 5.60 -0.03
CA ILE A 246 -6.57 7.04 0.21
C ILE A 246 -6.56 7.34 1.71
N PRO A 247 -6.08 8.51 2.16
CA PRO A 247 -5.96 8.79 3.60
C PRO A 247 -7.30 8.92 4.35
N ASN A 248 -8.37 9.28 3.63
CA ASN A 248 -9.71 9.49 4.19
C ASN A 248 -10.73 8.79 3.30
N PRO A 249 -11.86 8.32 3.84
CA PRO A 249 -12.93 7.75 3.04
C PRO A 249 -13.47 8.79 2.03
N PRO A 250 -13.97 8.34 0.86
CA PRO A 250 -14.47 9.21 -0.21
C PRO A 250 -15.78 9.91 0.14
#